data_AF-A0A448WSW2-F1
#
_entry.id   AF-A0A448WSW2-F1
#
_cell.length_a   1.000
_cell.length_b   1.000
_cell.length_c   1.000
_cell.angle_alpha   90.00
_cell.angle_beta   90.00
_cell.angle_gamma   90.00
#
_symmetry.space_group_name_H-M   'P 1'
#
loop_
_entity.id
_entity.type
_entity.pdbx_description
1 polymer ?
#
loop_
_entity_poly.entity_id
_entity_poly.type
_entity_poly.pdbx_seq_one_letter_code
_entity_poly.pdbx_strand_id
1 'polypeptide(L)'
;MRRGLALYPSKLYIQYLGPDKSTLVTPHLALQPPKGLGVVSVLQGRYTYKHYLQDEFLDRGWGCAYRSLQTLISWLMWQEKTPLESPGPLPTHIEIQRSLVRIGDKPASFAGSKQWIGSLEVSFCIQELYGIQCRLLPISRGSEMSSQAGSLIAEHFASGGGPVMVGGGQLAHTIIGIQLKNMDYDSR
;
A
#
# COMPACT_ATOMS: atom_id res chain seq x y z
N MET A 1 10.76 9.55 22.70
CA MET A 1 11.39 8.67 21.68
C MET A 1 10.25 7.97 20.93
N ARG A 2 9.96 8.37 19.67
CA ARG A 2 8.91 7.70 18.87
C ARG A 2 9.44 6.31 18.47
N ARG A 3 8.76 5.24 18.90
CA ARG A 3 9.19 3.85 18.67
C ARG A 3 9.32 3.47 17.18
N GLY A 4 8.66 4.18 16.27
CA GLY A 4 8.71 3.95 14.82
C GLY A 4 10.03 4.28 14.11
N LEU A 5 11.10 4.65 14.85
CA LEU A 5 12.48 4.79 14.31
C LEU A 5 13.45 3.81 14.97
N ALA A 6 12.97 2.80 15.71
CA ALA A 6 13.85 1.76 16.22
C ALA A 6 14.62 1.14 15.04
N LEU A 7 15.95 1.19 15.09
CA LEU A 7 16.85 0.58 14.10
C LEU A 7 16.54 -0.91 13.86
N TYR A 8 15.85 -1.53 14.83
CA TYR A 8 15.41 -2.91 14.82
C TYR A 8 13.89 -2.96 15.05
N PRO A 9 13.09 -3.49 14.10
CA PRO A 9 11.68 -3.77 14.34
C PRO A 9 11.54 -4.76 15.51
N SER A 10 10.36 -4.88 16.10
CA SER A 10 10.07 -5.99 17.01
C SER A 10 10.36 -7.34 16.31
N LYS A 11 10.94 -8.31 17.03
CA LYS A 11 11.23 -9.65 16.48
C LYS A 11 9.97 -10.32 15.90
N LEU A 12 8.79 -9.94 16.41
CA LEU A 12 7.49 -10.43 15.96
C LEU A 12 7.19 -10.03 14.52
N TYR A 13 7.48 -8.79 14.11
CA TYR A 13 7.22 -8.33 12.75
C TYR A 13 8.14 -8.98 11.72
N ILE A 14 9.42 -9.20 12.06
CA ILE A 14 10.37 -9.87 11.16
C ILE A 14 9.86 -11.27 10.78
N GLN A 15 9.28 -12.01 11.74
CA GLN A 15 8.75 -13.35 11.50
C GLN A 15 7.66 -13.37 10.43
N TYR A 16 6.81 -12.34 10.37
CA TYR A 16 5.69 -12.29 9.43
C TYR A 16 6.00 -11.55 8.13
N LEU A 17 6.95 -10.63 8.15
CA LEU A 17 7.17 -9.66 7.07
C LEU A 17 8.48 -9.86 6.32
N GLY A 18 9.36 -10.75 6.79
CA GLY A 18 10.69 -10.97 6.23
C GLY A 18 11.70 -9.89 6.66
N PRO A 19 12.83 -9.74 5.95
CA PRO A 19 13.18 -10.41 4.69
C PRO A 19 13.48 -11.90 4.90
N ASP A 20 13.17 -12.71 3.88
CA ASP A 20 13.48 -14.15 3.82
C ASP A 20 13.76 -14.57 2.36
N LYS A 21 13.91 -15.87 2.08
CA LYS A 21 14.21 -16.38 0.73
C LYS A 21 13.15 -16.04 -0.33
N SER A 22 11.93 -15.74 0.08
CA SER A 22 10.76 -15.49 -0.77
C SER A 22 10.25 -14.05 -0.72
N THR A 23 10.74 -13.25 0.24
CA THR A 23 10.16 -11.96 0.58
C THR A 23 11.18 -10.83 0.52
N LEU A 24 10.94 -9.83 -0.35
CA LEU A 24 11.74 -8.61 -0.44
C LEU A 24 11.19 -7.52 0.49
N VAL A 25 12.08 -6.88 1.26
CA VAL A 25 11.76 -5.71 2.09
C VAL A 25 12.38 -4.47 1.46
N THR A 26 11.57 -3.44 1.22
CA THR A 26 11.98 -2.15 0.63
C THR A 26 12.84 -2.27 -0.63
N PRO A 27 12.42 -3.04 -1.66
CA PRO A 27 13.25 -3.28 -2.84
C PRO A 27 13.62 -1.99 -3.60
N HIS A 28 12.85 -0.92 -3.43
CA HIS A 28 13.13 0.38 -4.06
C HIS A 28 14.44 1.02 -3.61
N LEU A 29 14.99 0.64 -2.44
CA LEU A 29 16.28 1.13 -1.97
C LEU A 29 17.45 0.62 -2.83
N ALA A 30 17.25 -0.46 -3.58
CA ALA A 30 18.24 -0.97 -4.52
C ALA A 30 18.17 -0.28 -5.90
N LEU A 31 17.20 0.61 -6.12
CA LEU A 31 17.02 1.31 -7.39
C LEU A 31 17.85 2.60 -7.41
N GLN A 32 18.32 2.97 -8.60
CA GLN A 32 18.86 4.30 -8.81
C GLN A 32 17.75 5.36 -8.74
N PRO A 33 18.04 6.57 -8.25
CA PRO A 33 17.09 7.67 -8.30
C PRO A 33 16.57 7.93 -9.72
N PRO A 34 15.31 8.37 -9.88
CA PRO A 34 14.76 8.65 -11.20
C PRO A 34 15.55 9.78 -11.88
N LYS A 35 15.79 9.61 -13.18
CA LYS A 35 16.46 10.64 -14.01
C LYS A 35 15.48 11.79 -14.27
N GLY A 36 15.96 13.02 -14.18
CA GLY A 36 15.18 14.21 -14.51
C GLY A 36 15.39 15.35 -13.51
N LEU A 37 14.99 16.56 -13.91
CA LEU A 37 14.94 17.73 -13.02
C LEU A 37 13.61 17.73 -12.28
N GLY A 38 13.65 17.73 -10.95
CA GLY A 38 12.45 17.76 -10.12
C GLY A 38 12.68 17.29 -8.69
N VAL A 39 11.73 17.60 -7.82
CA VAL A 39 11.72 17.15 -6.43
C VAL A 39 11.21 15.71 -6.36
N VAL A 40 12.03 14.84 -5.80
CA VAL A 40 11.68 13.45 -5.55
C VAL A 40 11.16 13.31 -4.12
N SER A 41 9.94 12.82 -3.97
CA SER A 41 9.34 12.48 -2.69
C SER A 41 9.03 10.98 -2.68
N VAL A 42 9.69 10.24 -1.79
CA VAL A 42 9.54 8.78 -1.63
C VAL A 42 9.03 8.52 -0.22
N LEU A 43 8.24 7.46 -0.05
CA LEU A 43 7.81 7.03 1.27
C LEU A 43 9.00 6.86 2.22
N GLN A 44 8.75 7.02 3.51
CA GLN A 44 9.73 6.73 4.56
C GLN A 44 9.33 5.46 5.31
N GLY A 45 10.33 4.70 5.76
CA GLY A 45 10.12 3.46 6.50
C GLY A 45 10.16 2.20 5.64
N ARG A 46 9.88 1.07 6.27
CA ARG A 46 9.96 -0.26 5.66
C ARG A 46 8.61 -0.79 5.18
N TYR A 47 8.61 -1.55 4.10
CA TYR A 47 7.45 -2.31 3.64
C TYR A 47 7.92 -3.61 3.00
N THR A 48 7.05 -4.59 2.99
CA THR A 48 7.25 -5.88 2.36
C THR A 48 6.60 -5.88 0.99
N TYR A 49 7.35 -6.25 -0.05
CA TYR A 49 6.81 -6.30 -1.40
C TYR A 49 5.97 -7.56 -1.59
N LYS A 50 4.65 -7.38 -1.62
CA LYS A 50 3.70 -8.47 -1.90
C LYS A 50 3.28 -8.42 -3.36
N HIS A 51 3.32 -9.58 -4.02
CA HIS A 51 3.06 -9.73 -5.45
C HIS A 51 2.39 -11.07 -5.75
N TYR A 52 2.03 -11.28 -7.02
CA TYR A 52 1.36 -12.51 -7.46
C TYR A 52 2.16 -13.77 -7.16
N LEU A 53 1.43 -14.88 -7.00
CA LEU A 53 1.98 -16.24 -6.83
C LEU A 53 2.79 -16.44 -5.53
N GLN A 54 2.75 -15.47 -4.61
CA GLN A 54 3.23 -15.67 -3.24
C GLN A 54 2.22 -16.49 -2.42
N ASP A 55 2.71 -17.06 -1.32
CA ASP A 55 1.90 -17.81 -0.36
C ASP A 55 1.19 -19.03 -1.01
N GLU A 56 1.84 -19.62 -2.02
CA GLU A 56 1.34 -20.75 -2.83
C GLU A 56 -0.04 -20.52 -3.47
N PHE A 57 -0.41 -19.25 -3.68
CA PHE A 57 -1.76 -18.88 -4.09
C PHE A 57 -1.81 -18.34 -5.53
N LEU A 58 -2.66 -18.95 -6.37
CA LEU A 58 -2.85 -18.59 -7.79
C LEU A 58 -3.79 -17.39 -7.96
N ASP A 59 -3.25 -16.19 -7.77
CA ASP A 59 -3.98 -14.93 -7.91
C ASP A 59 -3.68 -14.12 -9.17
N ARG A 60 -2.98 -14.74 -10.13
CA ARG A 60 -2.69 -14.13 -11.43
C ARG A 60 -3.99 -13.67 -12.11
N GLY A 61 -4.02 -12.41 -12.52
CA GLY A 61 -5.16 -11.82 -13.22
C GLY A 61 -6.23 -11.21 -12.32
N TRP A 62 -6.18 -11.43 -11.00
CA TRP A 62 -7.22 -10.89 -10.11
C TRP A 62 -6.78 -10.39 -8.72
N GLY A 63 -5.60 -10.81 -8.26
CA GLY A 63 -5.10 -10.44 -6.93
C GLY A 63 -4.44 -9.06 -6.81
N CYS A 64 -4.44 -8.21 -7.85
CA CYS A 64 -3.56 -7.02 -7.89
C CYS A 64 -3.81 -6.09 -6.70
N ALA A 65 -5.07 -5.77 -6.42
CA ALA A 65 -5.45 -4.92 -5.30
C ALA A 65 -5.24 -5.61 -3.95
N TYR A 66 -5.41 -6.94 -3.86
CA TYR A 66 -5.11 -7.72 -2.66
C TYR A 66 -3.61 -7.63 -2.29
N ARG A 67 -2.72 -7.79 -3.27
CA ARG A 67 -1.27 -7.70 -3.07
C ARG A 67 -0.82 -6.28 -2.73
N SER A 68 -1.45 -5.28 -3.35
CA SER A 68 -1.23 -3.87 -2.96
C SER A 68 -1.69 -3.63 -1.53
N LEU A 69 -2.86 -4.13 -1.12
CA LEU A 69 -3.35 -4.03 0.26
C LEU A 69 -2.39 -4.68 1.26
N GLN A 70 -1.90 -5.89 0.98
CA GLN A 70 -0.91 -6.56 1.82
C GLN A 70 0.38 -5.73 1.94
N THR A 71 0.83 -5.09 0.85
CA THR A 71 1.98 -4.18 0.87
C THR A 71 1.72 -2.95 1.76
N LEU A 72 0.54 -2.33 1.66
CA LEU A 72 0.13 -1.21 2.51
C LEU A 72 0.11 -1.59 4.00
N ILE A 73 -0.49 -2.72 4.33
CA ILE A 73 -0.56 -3.24 5.70
C ILE A 73 0.84 -3.54 6.24
N SER A 74 1.71 -4.15 5.42
CA SER A 74 3.07 -4.44 5.85
C SER A 74 3.80 -3.17 6.28
N TRP A 75 3.62 -2.05 5.58
CA TRP A 75 4.22 -0.78 5.95
C TRP A 75 3.70 -0.26 7.29
N LEU A 76 2.39 -0.38 7.54
CA LEU A 76 1.78 -0.01 8.82
C LEU A 76 2.36 -0.83 9.97
N MET A 77 2.51 -2.14 9.77
CA MET A 77 3.10 -3.05 10.76
C MET A 77 4.58 -2.72 11.02
N TRP A 78 5.37 -2.54 9.96
CA TRP A 78 6.78 -2.15 10.05
C TRP A 78 7.00 -0.84 10.81
N GLN A 79 6.06 0.10 10.72
CA GLN A 79 6.13 1.40 11.40
C GLN A 79 5.47 1.39 12.79
N GLU A 80 4.95 0.23 13.23
CA GLU A 80 4.15 0.10 14.46
C GLU A 80 2.98 1.09 14.49
N LYS A 81 2.38 1.35 13.31
CA LYS A 81 1.26 2.28 13.12
C LYS A 81 -0.10 1.59 13.16
N THR A 82 -0.14 0.29 13.45
CA THR A 82 -1.38 -0.45 13.69
C THR A 82 -1.81 -0.24 15.14
N PRO A 83 -3.11 0.05 15.42
CA PRO A 83 -3.62 0.16 16.78
C PRO A 83 -3.73 -1.20 17.50
N LEU A 84 -3.55 -2.31 16.77
CA LEU A 84 -3.52 -3.66 17.32
C LEU A 84 -2.20 -3.92 18.06
N GLU A 85 -2.30 -4.41 19.30
CA GLU A 85 -1.13 -4.80 20.10
C GLU A 85 -0.37 -6.00 19.51
N SER A 86 -1.09 -6.90 18.81
CA SER A 86 -0.54 -8.05 18.11
C SER A 86 -1.30 -8.29 16.81
N PRO A 87 -0.90 -7.67 15.69
CA PRO A 87 -1.64 -7.73 14.42
C PRO A 87 -1.57 -9.08 13.69
N GLY A 88 -0.80 -10.06 14.21
CA GLY A 88 -0.64 -11.37 13.56
C GLY A 88 0.06 -11.30 12.19
N PRO A 89 -0.08 -12.33 11.35
CA PRO A 89 0.40 -12.31 9.96
C PRO A 89 -0.40 -11.34 9.08
N LEU A 90 0.11 -11.05 7.88
CA LEU A 90 -0.65 -10.32 6.86
C LEU A 90 -1.92 -11.09 6.46
N PRO A 91 -3.03 -10.41 6.17
CA PRO A 91 -4.27 -11.09 5.83
C PRO A 91 -4.17 -11.74 4.46
N THR A 92 -4.65 -12.98 4.39
CA THR A 92 -4.83 -13.75 3.16
C THR A 92 -5.96 -13.19 2.31
N HIS A 93 -6.06 -13.59 1.03
CA HIS A 93 -7.17 -13.16 0.16
C HIS A 93 -8.53 -13.52 0.75
N ILE A 94 -8.66 -14.70 1.37
CA ILE A 94 -9.92 -15.13 1.98
C ILE A 94 -10.27 -14.29 3.21
N GLU A 95 -9.30 -13.85 4.01
CA GLU A 95 -9.55 -12.96 5.16
C GLU A 95 -9.96 -11.57 4.71
N ILE A 96 -9.32 -11.04 3.66
CA ILE A 96 -9.71 -9.78 3.00
C ILE A 96 -11.12 -9.88 2.42
N GLN A 97 -11.48 -10.99 1.78
CA GLN A 97 -12.83 -11.18 1.27
C GLN A 97 -13.85 -11.29 2.41
N ARG A 98 -13.51 -12.01 3.48
CA ARG A 98 -14.37 -12.17 4.64
C ARG A 98 -14.59 -10.85 5.38
N SER A 99 -13.61 -9.92 5.42
CA SER A 99 -13.84 -8.60 6.02
C SER A 99 -14.90 -7.81 5.25
N LEU A 100 -14.84 -7.82 3.92
CA LEU A 100 -15.85 -7.17 3.07
C LEU A 100 -17.24 -7.79 3.24
N VAL A 101 -17.32 -9.11 3.46
CA VAL A 101 -18.58 -9.77 3.82
C VAL A 101 -19.06 -9.36 5.21
N ARG A 102 -18.18 -9.31 6.22
CA ARG A 102 -18.53 -8.95 7.60
C ARG A 102 -19.13 -7.55 7.72
N ILE A 103 -18.61 -6.59 6.95
CA ILE A 103 -19.12 -5.21 6.96
C ILE A 103 -20.36 -5.01 6.08
N GLY A 104 -20.81 -6.06 5.37
CA GLY A 104 -21.99 -5.99 4.49
C GLY A 104 -21.74 -5.36 3.12
N ASP A 105 -20.49 -5.13 2.72
CA ASP A 105 -20.15 -4.58 1.40
C ASP A 105 -20.33 -5.62 0.28
N LYS A 106 -20.06 -6.90 0.58
CA LYS A 106 -20.16 -8.02 -0.37
C LYS A 106 -21.03 -9.16 0.15
N PRO A 107 -21.71 -9.91 -0.75
CA PRO A 107 -22.49 -11.09 -0.36
C PRO A 107 -21.57 -12.23 0.13
N ALA A 108 -22.12 -13.17 0.90
CA ALA A 108 -21.34 -14.30 1.45
C ALA A 108 -20.61 -15.13 0.38
N SER A 109 -21.15 -15.23 -0.85
CA SER A 109 -20.54 -15.90 -1.99
C SER A 109 -19.25 -15.25 -2.50
N PHE A 110 -18.95 -14.02 -2.08
CA PHE A 110 -17.72 -13.31 -2.43
C PHE A 110 -16.48 -13.95 -1.78
N ALA A 111 -16.62 -14.48 -0.56
CA ALA A 111 -15.55 -15.17 0.13
C ALA A 111 -15.21 -16.50 -0.57
N GLY A 112 -13.95 -16.67 -0.97
CA GLY A 112 -13.46 -17.80 -1.76
C GLY A 112 -13.55 -17.59 -3.27
N SER A 113 -14.09 -16.46 -3.72
CA SER A 113 -14.16 -16.11 -5.14
C SER A 113 -12.81 -15.63 -5.69
N LYS A 114 -12.75 -15.42 -7.02
CA LYS A 114 -11.62 -14.78 -7.72
C LYS A 114 -11.96 -13.37 -8.21
N GLN A 115 -12.92 -12.71 -7.56
CA GLN A 115 -13.36 -11.39 -7.96
C GLN A 115 -12.33 -10.30 -7.58
N TRP A 116 -12.23 -9.26 -8.41
CA TRP A 116 -11.42 -8.08 -8.11
C TRP A 116 -12.02 -7.25 -6.96
N ILE A 117 -11.15 -6.48 -6.31
CA ILE A 117 -11.52 -5.38 -5.40
C ILE A 117 -10.86 -4.08 -5.88
N GLY A 118 -11.47 -2.94 -5.56
CA GLY A 118 -10.96 -1.61 -5.89
C GLY A 118 -10.38 -0.88 -4.68
N SER A 119 -9.99 0.39 -4.90
CA SER A 119 -9.45 1.26 -3.85
C SER A 119 -10.42 1.49 -2.68
N LEU A 120 -11.73 1.48 -2.95
CA LEU A 120 -12.76 1.62 -1.94
C LEU A 120 -12.77 0.41 -1.01
N GLU A 121 -12.87 -0.81 -1.54
CA GLU A 121 -12.83 -2.03 -0.74
C GLU A 121 -11.50 -2.20 0.00
N VAL A 122 -10.37 -1.80 -0.61
CA VAL A 122 -9.08 -1.74 0.06
C VAL A 122 -9.16 -0.85 1.31
N SER A 123 -9.79 0.33 1.21
CA SER A 123 -9.97 1.23 2.35
C SER A 123 -10.85 0.63 3.45
N PHE A 124 -11.93 -0.07 3.07
CA PHE A 124 -12.79 -0.77 4.02
C PHE A 124 -12.06 -1.88 4.75
N CYS A 125 -11.21 -2.65 4.04
CA CYS A 125 -10.42 -3.70 4.67
C CYS A 125 -9.40 -3.14 5.67
N ILE A 126 -8.74 -2.02 5.35
CA ILE A 126 -7.79 -1.37 6.29
C ILE A 126 -8.53 -0.86 7.53
N GLN A 127 -9.72 -0.28 7.35
CA GLN A 127 -10.54 0.19 8.46
C GLN A 127 -11.05 -0.96 9.33
N GLU A 128 -11.54 -2.05 8.73
CA GLU A 128 -12.09 -3.19 9.48
C GLU A 128 -11.01 -4.00 10.19
N LEU A 129 -9.93 -4.34 9.48
CA LEU A 129 -8.90 -5.23 10.01
C LEU A 129 -7.94 -4.50 10.97
N TYR A 130 -7.70 -3.20 10.74
CA TYR A 130 -6.67 -2.44 11.46
C TYR A 130 -7.17 -1.13 12.06
N GLY A 131 -8.46 -0.79 11.97
CA GLY A 131 -9.00 0.42 12.60
C GLY A 131 -8.44 1.74 12.03
N ILE A 132 -7.90 1.72 10.80
CA ILE A 132 -7.25 2.88 10.17
C ILE A 132 -8.09 3.42 9.03
N GLN A 133 -8.40 4.72 9.11
CA GLN A 133 -9.11 5.42 8.03
C GLN A 133 -8.15 5.78 6.90
N CYS A 134 -8.63 5.65 5.66
CA CYS A 134 -7.89 6.05 4.47
C CYS A 134 -8.52 7.27 3.83
N ARG A 135 -7.69 8.11 3.20
CA ARG A 135 -8.15 9.17 2.30
C ARG A 135 -8.27 8.60 0.89
N LEU A 136 -9.46 8.70 0.30
CA LEU A 136 -9.69 8.35 -1.10
C LEU A 136 -9.62 9.61 -1.96
N LEU A 137 -8.87 9.54 -3.06
CA LEU A 137 -8.76 10.60 -4.06
C LEU A 137 -9.32 10.10 -5.38
N PRO A 138 -10.61 10.34 -5.68
CA PRO A 138 -11.20 9.96 -6.96
C PRO A 138 -10.64 10.85 -8.07
N ILE A 139 -10.23 10.24 -9.18
CA ILE A 139 -9.70 10.93 -10.36
C ILE A 139 -10.43 10.38 -11.58
N SER A 140 -11.10 11.24 -12.31
CA SER A 140 -11.99 10.84 -13.41
C SER A 140 -11.21 10.31 -14.62
N ARG A 141 -10.00 10.83 -14.87
CA ARG A 141 -9.19 10.48 -16.04
C ARG A 141 -7.73 10.28 -15.64
N GLY A 142 -7.09 9.24 -16.18
CA GLY A 142 -5.67 8.99 -15.92
C GLY A 142 -4.75 10.16 -16.33
N SER A 143 -5.14 10.96 -17.33
CA SER A 143 -4.43 12.18 -17.75
C SER A 143 -4.39 13.27 -16.67
N GLU A 144 -5.30 13.22 -15.71
CA GLU A 144 -5.41 14.20 -14.62
C GLU A 144 -4.64 13.76 -13.36
N MET A 145 -4.07 12.54 -13.35
CA MET A 145 -3.36 11.99 -12.20
C MET A 145 -2.24 12.92 -11.72
N SER A 146 -1.41 13.42 -12.64
CA SER A 146 -0.29 14.30 -12.28
C SER A 146 -0.76 15.64 -11.72
N SER A 147 -1.76 16.27 -12.35
CA SER A 147 -2.23 17.61 -11.96
C SER A 147 -3.08 17.60 -10.68
N GLN A 148 -3.86 16.55 -10.43
CA GLN A 148 -4.75 16.45 -9.27
C GLN A 148 -4.11 15.73 -8.08
N ALA A 149 -3.31 14.68 -8.31
CA ALA A 149 -2.75 13.86 -7.24
C ALA A 149 -1.27 14.11 -6.98
N GLY A 150 -0.52 14.71 -7.92
CA GLY A 150 0.93 14.82 -7.83
C GLY A 150 1.40 15.48 -6.53
N SER A 151 0.96 16.72 -6.29
CA SER A 151 1.31 17.47 -5.08
C SER A 151 0.78 16.82 -3.80
N LEU A 152 -0.42 16.23 -3.84
CA LEU A 152 -1.02 15.53 -2.68
C LEU A 152 -0.24 14.28 -2.29
N ILE A 153 0.26 13.51 -3.28
CA ILE A 153 1.09 12.33 -3.04
C ILE A 153 2.46 12.76 -2.50
N ALA A 154 3.05 13.82 -3.04
CA ALA A 154 4.31 14.36 -2.53
C ALA A 154 4.17 14.82 -1.06
N GLU A 155 3.10 15.55 -0.73
CA GLU A 155 2.79 15.98 0.63
C GLU A 155 2.51 14.79 1.57
N HIS A 156 1.79 13.77 1.08
CA HIS A 156 1.54 12.53 1.81
C HIS A 156 2.86 11.84 2.20
N PHE A 157 3.81 11.69 1.28
CA PHE A 157 5.12 11.13 1.63
C PHE A 157 5.93 12.05 2.55
N ALA A 158 5.93 13.37 2.31
CA ALA A 158 6.66 14.34 3.12
C ALA A 158 6.16 14.40 4.57
N SER A 159 4.88 14.17 4.81
CA SER A 159 4.26 14.09 6.14
C SER A 159 4.46 12.72 6.84
N GLY A 160 5.23 11.82 6.24
CA GLY A 160 5.51 10.48 6.78
C GLY A 160 4.42 9.45 6.48
N GLY A 161 3.64 9.67 5.43
CA GLY A 161 2.67 8.74 4.86
C GLY A 161 3.34 7.53 4.20
N GLY A 162 2.58 6.45 4.13
CA GLY A 162 3.02 5.16 3.59
C GLY A 162 2.75 4.99 2.09
N PRO A 163 2.98 3.79 1.53
CA PRO A 163 2.70 3.50 0.14
C PRO A 163 1.23 3.78 -0.22
N VAL A 164 0.97 4.18 -1.46
CA VAL A 164 -0.36 4.57 -1.96
C VAL A 164 -0.83 3.56 -2.99
N MET A 165 -1.97 2.91 -2.76
CA MET A 165 -2.60 2.07 -3.78
C MET A 165 -3.32 2.95 -4.81
N VAL A 166 -3.10 2.66 -6.10
CA VAL A 166 -3.84 3.25 -7.21
C VAL A 166 -4.58 2.16 -7.96
N GLY A 167 -5.88 2.34 -8.18
CA GLY A 167 -6.73 1.44 -8.95
C GLY A 167 -7.25 2.13 -10.22
N GLY A 168 -7.26 1.41 -11.34
CA GLY A 168 -7.82 1.87 -12.60
C GLY A 168 -8.34 0.70 -13.44
N GLY A 169 -9.65 0.59 -13.58
CA GLY A 169 -10.28 -0.59 -14.20
C GLY A 169 -9.98 -1.86 -13.39
N GLN A 170 -9.41 -2.88 -14.05
CA GLN A 170 -9.05 -4.16 -13.44
C GLN A 170 -7.58 -4.23 -12.96
N LEU A 171 -6.87 -3.10 -12.96
CA LEU A 171 -5.46 -3.03 -12.57
C LEU A 171 -5.29 -2.22 -11.29
N ALA A 172 -4.34 -2.66 -10.47
CA ALA A 172 -3.94 -1.98 -9.25
C ALA A 172 -2.41 -1.95 -9.16
N HIS A 173 -1.87 -0.82 -8.69
CA HIS A 173 -0.44 -0.64 -8.44
C HIS A 173 -0.22 0.03 -7.08
N THR A 174 1.01 -0.04 -6.60
CA THR A 174 1.43 0.61 -5.36
C THR A 174 2.47 1.68 -5.68
N ILE A 175 2.10 2.95 -5.52
CA ILE A 175 2.99 4.10 -5.64
C ILE A 175 3.79 4.21 -4.34
N ILE A 176 5.12 4.24 -4.48
CA ILE A 176 6.06 4.35 -3.37
C ILE A 176 6.85 5.67 -3.38
N GLY A 177 6.73 6.43 -4.47
CA GLY A 177 7.41 7.69 -4.65
C GLY A 177 6.92 8.41 -5.89
N ILE A 178 7.21 9.69 -5.96
CA ILE A 178 6.85 10.58 -7.07
C ILE A 178 8.01 11.55 -7.33
N GLN A 179 8.24 11.90 -8.59
CA GLN A 179 9.09 13.02 -8.98
C GLN A 179 8.21 14.08 -9.62
N LEU A 180 8.12 15.25 -9.00
CA LEU A 180 7.43 16.41 -9.55
C LEU A 180 8.46 17.34 -10.17
N LYS A 181 8.22 17.82 -11.39
CA LYS A 181 9.04 18.86 -11.99
C LYS A 181 8.99 20.09 -11.07
N ASN A 182 10.13 20.78 -10.94
CA ASN A 182 10.10 22.12 -10.39
C ASN A 182 9.14 22.93 -11.27
N MET A 183 8.14 23.53 -10.66
CA MET A 183 7.43 24.61 -11.34
C MET A 183 8.48 25.70 -11.50
N ASP A 184 9.03 25.86 -12.71
CA ASP A 184 9.86 27.02 -13.01
C ASP A 184 9.02 28.23 -12.62
N TYR A 185 9.53 29.02 -11.67
CA TYR A 185 8.99 30.32 -11.35
C TYR A 185 9.42 31.28 -12.47
N ASP A 186 9.04 30.96 -13.71
CA ASP A 186 9.32 31.79 -14.86
C ASP A 186 8.22 32.84 -14.96
N SER A 187 8.53 33.98 -14.33
CA SER A 187 8.00 35.33 -14.60
C SER A 187 6.49 35.52 -14.78
N ARG A 188 5.86 36.09 -13.75
CA ARG A 188 4.97 37.24 -13.95
C ARG A 188 5.41 38.38 -13.04
#